data_AF-A0A957JH25-F1
#
_entry.id   AF-A0A957JH25-F1
#
_cell.length_a   1.000
_cell.length_b   1.000
_cell.length_c   1.000
_cell.angle_alpha   90.00
_cell.angle_beta   90.00
_cell.angle_gamma   90.00
#
_symmetry.space_group_name_H-M   'P 1'
#
loop_
_entity.id
_entity.type
_entity.pdbx_description
1 polymer ?
#
loop_
_entity_poly.entity_id
_entity_poly.type
_entity_poly.pdbx_seq_one_letter_code
_entity_poly.pdbx_strand_id
1 'polypeptide(L)' 'PANFDKEFLRKWFAAQGYRGDGEAPQMPADFVAQVAARYIAAYEKLTGRVFVPGEMPANARIVRNVVSQLSR' A
#
# COMPACT_ATOMS: atom_id res chain seq x y z
N PRO A 1 -1.84 12.92 15.73
CA PRO A 1 -1.45 11.51 15.52
C PRO A 1 -1.07 11.28 14.06
N ALA A 2 0.07 10.64 13.76
CA ALA A 2 0.38 10.24 12.40
C ALA A 2 -0.67 9.22 11.95
N ASN A 3 -1.56 9.62 11.04
CA ASN A 3 -2.63 8.76 10.58
C ASN A 3 -2.00 7.68 9.70
N PHE A 4 -1.91 6.45 10.22
CA PHE A 4 -1.37 5.27 9.50
C PHE A 4 -2.47 4.52 8.72
N ASP A 5 -3.65 5.13 8.62
CA ASP A 5 -4.78 4.59 7.87
C ASP A 5 -4.69 4.93 6.38
N LYS A 6 -5.63 4.39 5.60
CA LYS A 6 -5.75 4.67 4.16
C LYS A 6 -6.29 6.08 3.87
N GLU A 7 -6.54 6.91 4.86
CA GLU A 7 -7.25 8.17 4.68
C GLU A 7 -6.45 9.18 3.86
N PHE A 8 -5.12 9.16 3.99
CA PHE A 8 -4.23 9.96 3.14
C PHE A 8 -4.41 9.62 1.65
N LEU A 9 -4.47 8.33 1.32
CA LEU A 9 -4.68 7.86 -0.05
C LEU A 9 -6.09 8.20 -0.55
N ARG A 10 -7.11 8.01 0.30
CA ARG A 10 -8.50 8.35 -0.03
C ARG A 10 -8.68 9.83 -0.33
N LYS A 11 -8.09 10.71 0.49
CA LYS A 11 -8.14 12.16 0.28
C LYS A 11 -7.46 12.58 -1.01
N TRP A 12 -6.33 11.94 -1.36
CA TRP A 12 -5.67 12.19 -2.63
C TRP A 12 -6.57 11.82 -3.81
N PHE A 13 -7.15 10.62 -3.82
CA PHE A 13 -8.07 10.20 -4.88
C PHE A 13 -9.31 11.10 -4.96
N ALA A 14 -9.91 11.47 -3.82
CA ALA A 14 -11.05 12.37 -3.78
C ALA A 14 -10.72 13.76 -4.35
N ALA A 15 -9.50 14.27 -4.12
CA ALA A 15 -9.03 15.52 -4.71
C ALA A 15 -8.84 15.43 -6.24
N GLN A 16 -8.60 14.22 -6.77
CA GLN A 16 -8.61 13.96 -8.21
C GLN A 16 -10.03 13.70 -8.77
N GLY A 17 -11.08 13.86 -7.95
CA GLY A 17 -12.46 13.56 -8.35
C GLY A 17 -12.82 12.07 -8.36
N TYR A 18 -11.89 11.18 -8.00
CA TYR A 18 -12.13 9.75 -7.97
C TYR A 18 -12.84 9.33 -6.67
N ARG A 19 -14.02 8.72 -6.80
CA ARG A 19 -14.83 8.24 -5.67
C ARG A 19 -14.93 6.73 -5.55
N GLY A 20 -14.22 5.98 -6.40
CA GLY A 20 -14.25 4.52 -6.43
C GLY A 20 -14.93 3.94 -7.68
N ASP A 21 -15.51 4.78 -8.51
CA ASP A 21 -16.14 4.41 -9.77
C ASP A 21 -15.39 5.03 -10.97
N GLY A 22 -15.40 4.33 -12.10
CA GLY A 22 -14.71 4.75 -13.32
C GLY A 22 -13.22 4.43 -13.32
N GLU A 23 -12.47 5.09 -14.18
CA GLU A 23 -11.03 4.90 -14.28
C GLU A 23 -10.31 5.62 -13.13
N ALA A 24 -9.51 4.86 -12.36
CA ALA A 24 -8.73 5.43 -11.28
C ALA A 24 -7.57 6.27 -11.85
N PRO A 25 -7.32 7.49 -11.32
CA PRO A 25 -6.20 8.29 -11.76
C PRO A 25 -4.87 7.59 -11.45
N GLN A 26 -3.94 7.67 -12.40
CA GLN A 26 -2.60 7.13 -12.23
C GLN A 26 -1.86 7.90 -11.13
N MET A 27 -1.39 7.19 -10.10
CA MET A 27 -0.59 7.79 -9.05
C MET A 27 0.82 8.14 -9.56
N PRO A 28 1.29 9.38 -9.34
CA PRO A 28 2.69 9.75 -9.54
C PRO A 28 3.64 8.87 -8.71
N ALA A 29 4.82 8.56 -9.25
CA ALA A 29 5.77 7.64 -8.61
C ALA A 29 6.26 8.15 -7.24
N ASP A 30 6.44 9.46 -7.09
CA ASP A 30 6.79 10.12 -5.83
C ASP A 30 5.67 9.99 -4.79
N PHE A 31 4.41 10.12 -5.20
CA PHE A 31 3.26 9.91 -4.34
C PHE A 31 3.18 8.45 -3.88
N VAL A 32 3.42 7.48 -4.77
CA VAL A 32 3.49 6.05 -4.43
C VAL A 32 4.58 5.81 -3.39
N ALA A 33 5.78 6.36 -3.58
CA ALA A 33 6.89 6.22 -2.63
C ALA A 33 6.54 6.81 -1.26
N GLN A 34 5.89 7.98 -1.22
CA GLN A 34 5.41 8.61 0.00
C GLN A 34 4.35 7.77 0.74
N VAL A 35 3.44 7.12 0.01
CA VAL A 35 2.44 6.21 0.59
C VAL A 35 3.13 4.97 1.17
N ALA A 36 4.06 4.38 0.41
CA ALA A 36 4.83 3.22 0.85
C ALA A 36 5.62 3.50 2.14
N ALA A 37 6.31 4.65 2.20
CA ALA A 37 7.09 5.05 3.39
C ALA A 37 6.23 5.14 4.66
N ARG A 38 4.97 5.61 4.56
CA ARG A 38 4.05 5.66 5.70
C ARG A 38 3.70 4.27 6.22
N TYR A 39 3.46 3.31 5.34
CA TYR A 39 3.16 1.93 5.74
C TYR A 39 4.38 1.19 6.29
N ILE A 40 5.56 1.43 5.72
CA ILE A 40 6.82 0.92 6.26
C ILE A 40 7.02 1.44 7.69
N ALA A 41 6.93 2.75 7.90
CA ALA A 41 7.06 3.33 9.24
C ALA A 41 6.01 2.80 10.22
N ALA A 42 4.77 2.56 9.77
CA ALA A 42 3.73 1.94 10.60
C ALA A 42 4.13 0.52 11.02
N TYR A 43 4.56 -0.31 10.06
CA TYR A 43 5.02 -1.68 10.30
C TYR A 43 6.17 -1.72 11.30
N GLU A 44 7.21 -0.91 11.08
CA GLU A 44 8.40 -0.89 11.93
C GLU A 44 8.05 -0.42 13.34
N LYS A 45 7.20 0.61 13.47
CA LYS A 45 6.73 1.11 14.77
C LYS A 45 5.89 0.09 15.55
N LEU A 46 5.01 -0.64 14.86
CA LEU A 46 4.11 -1.61 15.50
C LEU A 46 4.81 -2.91 15.86
N THR A 47 5.78 -3.34 15.05
CA THR A 47 6.41 -4.66 15.20
C THR A 47 7.80 -4.60 15.84
N GLY A 48 8.44 -3.42 15.85
CA GLY A 48 9.84 -3.26 16.25
C GLY A 48 10.85 -3.90 15.27
N ARG A 49 10.40 -4.37 14.11
CA ARG A 49 11.23 -5.04 13.10
C ARG A 49 11.50 -4.10 11.94
N VAL A 50 12.71 -4.14 11.40
CA VAL A 50 13.06 -3.41 10.17
C VAL A 50 12.31 -4.03 8.99
N PHE A 51 11.74 -3.18 8.14
CA PHE A 51 11.08 -3.63 6.93
C PHE A 51 12.11 -4.13 5.91
N VAL A 52 11.89 -5.35 5.39
CA VAL A 52 12.70 -5.93 4.32
C VAL A 52 11.84 -6.04 3.07
N PRO A 53 12.20 -5.38 1.95
CA PRO A 53 11.50 -5.54 0.69
C PRO A 53 11.47 -7.01 0.25
N GLY A 54 10.30 -7.47 -0.20
CA GLY A 54 10.16 -8.82 -0.73
C GLY A 54 10.58 -8.94 -2.20
N GLU A 55 10.58 -10.17 -2.72
CA GLU A 55 10.87 -10.48 -4.12
C GLU A 55 10.00 -9.66 -5.10
N MET A 56 10.63 -9.23 -6.20
CA MET A 56 10.03 -8.48 -7.30
C MET A 56 10.09 -9.30 -8.61
N PRO A 57 9.09 -9.17 -9.52
CA PRO A 57 7.89 -8.35 -9.39
C PRO A 57 6.93 -8.92 -8.33
N ALA A 58 6.30 -8.02 -7.57
CA ALA A 58 5.49 -8.40 -6.40
C ALA A 58 4.32 -9.35 -6.75
N ASN A 59 3.80 -9.30 -7.98
CA ASN A 59 2.63 -10.06 -8.43
C ASN A 59 2.76 -11.57 -8.15
N ALA A 60 3.88 -12.18 -8.54
CA ALA A 60 4.09 -13.63 -8.36
C ALA A 60 4.08 -14.01 -6.88
N ARG A 61 4.74 -13.20 -6.04
CA ARG A 61 4.78 -13.39 -4.58
C ARG A 61 3.40 -13.23 -3.94
N ILE A 62 2.62 -12.23 -4.36
CA ILE A 62 1.25 -12.01 -3.86
C ILE A 62 0.39 -13.22 -4.18
N VAL A 63 0.39 -13.70 -5.43
CA VAL A 63 -0.41 -14.86 -5.84
C VAL A 63 -0.02 -16.10 -5.03
N ARG A 64 1.28 -16.42 -4.93
CA ARG A 64 1.80 -17.54 -4.13
C ARG A 64 1.29 -17.51 -2.69
N ASN A 65 1.37 -16.34 -2.05
CA ASN A 65 0.97 -16.19 -0.65
C ASN A 65 -0.55 -16.33 -0.48
N VAL A 66 -1.36 -15.75 -1.37
CA VAL A 66 -2.82 -15.85 -1.29
C VAL A 66 -3.28 -17.29 -1.52
N VAL A 67 -2.79 -17.95 -2.57
CA VAL A 67 -3.14 -19.35 -2.87
C VAL A 67 -2.75 -20.27 -1.70
N SER A 68 -1.56 -20.10 -1.13
CA SER A 68 -1.11 -20.88 0.02
C SER A 68 -2.01 -20.76 1.27
N GLN A 69 -2.74 -19.64 1.43
CA GLN A 69 -3.63 -19.43 2.57
C GLN A 69 -5.05 -19.93 2.29
N LEU A 70 -5.49 -19.94 1.04
CA LEU A 70 -6.81 -20.44 0.65
C LEU A 70 -6.89 -21.96 0.57
N SER A 71 -5.74 -22.64 0.47
CA SER A 71 -5.65 -24.11 0.49
C SER A 71 -5.37 -24.69 1.89
N ARG A 72 -5.49 -23.87 2.95
CA ARG A 72 -5.43 -24.30 4.35
C ARG A 72 -6.84 -24.34 4.93
#